data_AF-A0A0M0GT87-F1
#
_entry.id   AF-A0A0M0GT87-F1
#
_cell.length_a   1.000
_cell.length_b   1.000
_cell.length_c   1.000
_cell.angle_alpha   90.00
_cell.angle_beta   90.00
_cell.angle_gamma   90.00
#
_symmetry.space_group_name_H-M   'P 1'
#
loop_
_entity.id
_entity.type
_entity.pdbx_description
1 polymer ?
#
loop_
_entity_poly.entity_id
_entity_poly.type
_entity_poly.pdbx_seq_one_letter_code
_entity_poly.pdbx_strand_id
1 'polypeptide(L)'
;MIPSVKINETKTGEAGFGKVLKDTIDEVNKSQLQSDEMTKKLVMGENVDLHSVMIASQKASITMQTTMEVRNKVIEAYQEIMRMPM
;
A
#
# COMPACT_ATOMS: atom_id res chain seq x y z
N MET A 1 25.20 -23.19 5.46
CA MET A 1 24.23 -24.26 5.11
C MET A 1 22.87 -23.81 5.58
N ILE A 2 21.92 -23.65 4.65
CA ILE A 2 20.55 -23.20 4.92
C ILE A 2 19.71 -24.44 5.27
N PRO A 3 18.93 -24.47 6.37
CA PRO A 3 18.03 -25.57 6.66
C PRO A 3 16.80 -25.52 5.76
N SER A 4 16.55 -26.65 5.09
CA SER A 4 15.43 -26.88 4.18
C SER A 4 14.10 -26.93 4.94
N VAL A 5 13.20 -25.98 4.67
CA VAL A 5 11.81 -26.04 5.13
C VAL A 5 11.03 -26.98 4.22
N LYS A 6 10.63 -28.14 4.76
CA LYS A 6 9.69 -29.07 4.11
C LYS A 6 8.28 -28.50 4.20
N ILE A 7 7.71 -28.09 3.06
CA ILE A 7 6.28 -27.76 2.97
C ILE A 7 5.53 -29.08 2.81
N ASN A 8 4.84 -29.51 3.85
CA ASN A 8 3.94 -30.67 3.81
C ASN A 8 2.58 -30.19 3.32
N GLU A 9 2.13 -30.71 2.18
CA GLU A 9 0.77 -30.51 1.68
C GLU A 9 -0.23 -31.20 2.61
N THR A 10 -1.05 -30.43 3.31
CA THR A 10 -2.28 -30.96 3.90
C THR A 10 -3.39 -29.94 3.73
N LYS A 11 -4.45 -30.38 3.05
CA LYS A 11 -5.64 -29.63 2.66
C LYS A 11 -6.25 -28.89 3.85
N THR A 12 -6.17 -27.56 3.87
CA THR A 12 -7.01 -26.69 4.72
C THR A 12 -7.16 -25.30 4.08
N GLY A 13 -7.76 -25.26 2.88
CA GLY A 13 -7.93 -24.03 2.10
C GLY A 13 -9.05 -23.09 2.58
N GLU A 14 -9.96 -23.55 3.45
CA GLU A 14 -11.13 -22.76 3.87
C GLU A 14 -11.02 -22.16 5.30
N ALA A 15 -10.19 -22.71 6.19
CA ALA A 15 -10.03 -22.19 7.55
C ALA A 15 -8.92 -21.13 7.71
N GLY A 16 -8.02 -21.01 6.74
CA GLY A 16 -6.89 -20.07 6.79
C GLY A 16 -7.30 -18.64 6.40
N PHE A 17 -8.02 -18.49 5.28
CA PHE A 17 -8.37 -17.18 4.75
C PHE A 17 -9.35 -16.42 5.66
N GLY A 18 -10.39 -17.08 6.18
CA GLY A 18 -11.35 -16.45 7.09
C GLY A 18 -10.71 -15.98 8.40
N LYS A 19 -9.73 -16.73 8.91
CA LYS A 19 -8.95 -16.34 10.08
C LYS A 19 -8.04 -15.15 9.78
N VAL A 20 -7.32 -15.19 8.66
CA VAL A 20 -6.47 -14.07 8.22
C VAL A 20 -7.30 -12.82 7.99
N LEU A 21 -8.47 -12.94 7.33
CA LEU A 21 -9.38 -11.82 7.09
C LEU A 21 -9.89 -11.21 8.40
N LYS A 22 -10.24 -12.05 9.39
CA LYS A 22 -10.66 -11.58 10.71
C LYS A 22 -9.52 -10.89 11.46
N ASP A 23 -8.33 -11.48 11.44
CA ASP A 23 -7.13 -10.91 12.05
C ASP A 23 -6.78 -9.54 11.39
N THR A 24 -6.94 -9.41 10.07
CA THR A 24 -6.75 -8.13 9.34
C THR A 24 -7.81 -7.10 9.69
N ILE A 25 -9.09 -7.49 9.83
CA ILE A 25 -10.16 -6.55 10.24
C ILE A 25 -9.90 -6.02 11.67
N ASP A 26 -9.46 -6.88 12.58
CA ASP A 26 -9.11 -6.48 13.95
C ASP A 26 -7.87 -5.57 13.97
N GLU A 27 -6.89 -5.83 13.09
CA GLU A 27 -5.70 -4.99 12.92
C GLU A 27 -6.06 -3.60 12.36
N VAL A 28 -6.98 -3.53 11.38
CA VAL A 28 -7.49 -2.27 10.83
C VAL A 28 -8.22 -1.46 11.90
N ASN A 29 -9.05 -2.11 12.73
CA ASN A 29 -9.75 -1.43 13.83
C ASN A 29 -8.75 -0.86 14.86
N LYS A 30 -7.71 -1.63 15.19
CA LYS A 30 -6.63 -1.16 16.07
C LYS A 30 -5.84 0.00 15.47
N SER A 31 -5.57 -0.05 14.17
CA SER A 31 -4.90 1.01 13.42
C SER A 31 -5.74 2.28 13.34
N GLN A 32 -7.07 2.15 13.24
CA GLN A 32 -8.01 3.28 13.28
C GLN A 32 -7.99 3.98 14.64
N LEU A 33 -8.03 3.22 15.75
CA LEU A 33 -7.93 3.78 17.10
C LEU A 33 -6.59 4.49 17.34
N GLN A 34 -5.48 3.93 16.83
CA GLN A 34 -4.18 4.59 16.87
C GLN A 34 -4.14 5.85 16.00
N SER A 35 -4.77 5.81 14.83
CA SER A 35 -4.90 6.99 13.95
C SER A 35 -5.70 8.10 14.61
N ASP A 36 -6.77 7.78 15.35
CA ASP A 36 -7.55 8.76 16.10
C ASP A 36 -6.73 9.37 17.25
N GLU A 37 -5.92 8.56 17.94
CA GLU A 37 -5.00 9.04 18.98
C GLU A 37 -3.87 9.92 18.40
N MET A 38 -3.31 9.53 17.25
CA MET A 38 -2.30 10.32 16.53
C MET A 38 -2.88 11.61 15.95
N THR A 39 -4.12 11.58 15.45
CA THR A 39 -4.83 12.77 14.95
C THR A 39 -5.07 13.75 16.11
N LYS A 40 -5.45 13.23 17.28
CA LYS A 40 -5.57 14.05 18.50
C LYS A 40 -4.25 14.70 18.91
N LYS A 41 -3.12 13.99 18.73
CA LYS A 41 -1.76 14.55 18.93
C LYS A 41 -1.37 15.54 17.83
N LEU A 42 -1.79 15.34 16.58
CA LEU A 42 -1.50 16.23 15.45
C LEU A 42 -2.23 17.58 15.57
N VAL A 43 -3.47 17.57 16.08
CA VAL A 43 -4.24 18.80 16.39
C VAL A 43 -3.55 19.65 17.46
N MET A 44 -2.59 19.10 18.23
CA MET A 44 -1.77 19.86 19.19
C MET A 44 -0.70 20.75 18.51
N GLY A 45 -0.60 20.74 17.18
CA GLY A 45 -0.07 21.87 16.40
C GLY A 45 1.45 21.98 16.33
N GLU A 46 2.12 21.02 15.69
CA GLU A 46 3.56 21.13 15.43
C GLU A 46 3.88 21.82 14.09
N ASN A 47 4.50 23.00 14.21
CA ASN A 47 5.38 23.73 13.28
C ASN A 47 5.45 23.21 11.83
N VAL A 48 4.67 23.82 10.95
CA VAL A 48 4.86 23.69 9.49
C VAL A 48 5.72 24.86 9.02
N ASP A 49 6.98 24.58 8.70
CA ASP A 49 7.91 25.53 8.08
C ASP A 49 7.51 25.76 6.61
N LEU A 50 7.39 27.03 6.19
CA LEU A 50 6.97 27.42 4.83
C LEU A 50 7.83 26.77 3.74
N HIS A 51 9.13 26.52 4.01
CA HIS A 51 10.01 25.81 3.08
C HIS A 51 9.56 24.36 2.85
N SER A 52 9.11 23.68 3.91
CA SER A 52 8.61 22.31 3.81
C SER A 52 7.37 22.21 2.94
N VAL A 53 6.47 23.19 2.98
CA VAL A 53 5.28 23.24 2.11
C VAL A 53 5.66 23.42 0.65
N MET A 54 6.60 24.32 0.33
CA MET A 54 7.07 24.51 -1.05
C MET A 54 7.78 23.27 -1.59
N ILE A 55 8.63 22.61 -0.78
CA ILE A 55 9.30 21.36 -1.18
C ILE A 55 8.28 20.24 -1.37
N ALA A 56 7.32 20.09 -0.45
CA ALA A 56 6.27 19.10 -0.57
C ALA A 56 5.40 19.33 -1.81
N SER A 57 5.05 20.57 -2.12
CA SER A 57 4.30 20.93 -3.32
C SER A 57 5.08 20.60 -4.60
N GLN A 58 6.37 20.92 -4.67
CA GLN A 58 7.21 20.58 -5.83
C GLN A 58 7.36 19.07 -5.99
N LYS A 59 7.59 18.34 -4.88
CA LYS A 59 7.67 16.88 -4.87
C LYS A 59 6.36 16.23 -5.31
N ALA A 60 5.22 16.76 -4.86
CA ALA A 60 3.89 16.29 -5.25
C ALA A 60 3.65 16.48 -6.75
N SER A 61 4.00 17.63 -7.32
CA SER A 61 3.88 17.89 -8.76
C SER A 61 4.70 16.89 -9.60
N ILE A 62 5.96 16.66 -9.23
CA ILE A 62 6.83 15.70 -9.93
C ILE A 62 6.27 14.27 -9.79
N THR A 63 5.86 13.89 -8.59
CA THR A 63 5.30 12.55 -8.32
C THR A 63 4.01 12.31 -9.09
N MET A 64 3.13 13.31 -9.19
CA MET A 64 1.90 13.24 -9.97
C MET A 64 2.21 13.03 -11.45
N GLN A 65 3.18 13.76 -11.98
CA GLN A 65 3.62 13.61 -13.37
C GLN A 65 4.20 12.21 -13.62
N THR A 66 5.05 11.71 -12.73
CA THR A 66 5.57 10.33 -12.81
C THR A 66 4.45 9.29 -12.75
N THR A 67 3.44 9.52 -11.90
CA THR A 67 2.28 8.61 -11.78
C THR A 67 1.49 8.54 -13.10
N MET A 68 1.33 9.67 -13.78
CA MET A 68 0.69 9.71 -15.10
C MET A 68 1.49 8.90 -16.14
N GLU A 69 2.82 9.03 -16.16
CA GLU A 69 3.68 8.24 -17.04
C GLU A 69 3.58 6.74 -16.76
N VAL A 70 3.60 6.35 -15.48
CA VAL A 70 3.43 4.94 -15.07
C VAL A 70 2.05 4.43 -15.48
N ARG A 71 0.98 5.20 -15.26
CA ARG A 71 -0.38 4.85 -15.71
C ARG A 71 -0.41 4.62 -17.21
N ASN A 72 0.19 5.52 -17.99
CA ASN A 72 0.24 5.41 -19.45
C ASN A 72 0.98 4.13 -19.87
N LYS A 73 2.14 3.83 -19.28
CA LYS A 73 2.88 2.59 -19.57
C LYS A 73 2.16 1.31 -19.16
N VAL A 74 1.38 1.33 -18.07
CA VAL A 74 0.55 0.18 -17.69
C VAL A 74 -0.58 -0.05 -18.71
N ILE A 75 -1.21 1.04 -19.20
CA ILE A 75 -2.22 0.94 -20.26
C ILE A 75 -1.61 0.40 -21.55
N GLU A 76 -0.45 0.92 -21.97
CA GLU A 76 0.27 0.42 -23.13
C GLU A 76 0.63 -1.07 -22.98
N ALA A 77 1.18 -1.47 -21.83
CA ALA A 77 1.53 -2.88 -21.58
C ALA A 77 0.31 -3.81 -21.62
N TYR A 78 -0.85 -3.35 -21.13
CA TYR A 78 -2.10 -4.10 -21.25
C TYR A 78 -2.57 -4.22 -22.69
N GLN A 79 -2.47 -3.13 -23.47
CA GLN A 79 -2.79 -3.14 -24.89
C GLN A 79 -1.84 -4.04 -25.69
N GLU A 80 -0.55 -4.07 -25.33
CA GLU A 80 0.47 -4.94 -25.93
C GLU A 80 0.12 -6.42 -25.72
N ILE A 81 -0.25 -6.81 -24.49
CA ILE A 81 -0.66 -8.19 -24.15
C ILE A 81 -1.91 -8.59 -24.93
N MET A 82 -2.89 -7.69 -25.06
CA MET A 82 -4.11 -7.90 -25.86
C MET A 82 -3.83 -8.00 -27.36
N ARG A 83 -2.83 -7.26 -27.86
CA ARG A 83 -2.42 -7.24 -29.27
C ARG A 83 -1.48 -8.35 -29.65
N MET A 84 -0.96 -9.12 -28.69
CA MET A 84 -0.20 -10.33 -28.96
C MET A 84 -1.21 -11.42 -29.35
N PRO A 85 -1.43 -11.68 -30.66
CA PRO A 85 -2.28 -12.78 -31.08
C PRO A 85 -1.48 -14.06 -30.81
N MET A 86 -2.18 -15.10 -30.40
CA MET A 86 -1.64 -16.47 -30.50
C MET A 86 -1.21 -16.77 -31.95
#